data_AF-A0AAD9URK7-F1
#
_entry.id   AF-A0AAD9URK7-F1
#
_cell.length_a   1.000
_cell.length_b   1.000
_cell.length_c   1.000
_cell.angle_alpha   90.00
_cell.angle_beta   90.00
_cell.angle_gamma   90.00
#
_symmetry.space_group_name_H-M   'P 1'
#
loop_
_entity.id
_entity.type
_entity.pdbx_description
1 polymer ?
#
loop_
_entity_poly.entity_id
_entity_poly.type
_entity_poly.pdbx_seq_one_letter_code
_entity_poly.pdbx_strand_id
1 'polypeptide(L)'
;MVDKGWKDFQAEMRRKRVGKCAGKGKDDKSCRDELTVQRLSSEVAGKQQKYTRIGPREFVDFSGRELTIANIKEACTSHFASKIGAGMVCDILAGEQGPSCGTVKQIPNTKLIHVRFIDETEVEIEGKCDDTQSDSEDTGRKKTLKRNQGNAASVSKVTQSLPSPSKKGKMENTKSRVIPKSLSVSAILNLGHVVKSGTTMVNLNTFHLDTMVWSNVDIPVEFQISKDLLGQGGFRKAYRAKSNTQEFSNSEWVVKKYKKSVLKEIEAINQTVEQHTRKVVQMHHLARNFAAQLRQVALDQDLRDLFDETFSYKTTYLGKLPDGEFVTVEEFVEGKMGKLVNNDGTPCGNKEDVILQKAECLVHFSYEKSNYQVMLLDVQGVNYELFDPEIASAELLDGQNEVVFTTGNLSATAIENFKVNHTCNFYCRCLSLKEF
;
A
#
# COMPACT_ATOMS: atom_id res chain seq x y z
N MET A 1 -19.80 -3.37 29.81
CA MET A 1 -20.90 -2.98 28.88
C MET A 1 -20.53 -3.11 27.40
N VAL A 2 -19.28 -2.88 27.00
CA VAL A 2 -18.76 -3.08 25.61
C VAL A 2 -19.13 -4.44 24.98
N ASP A 3 -19.15 -5.51 25.79
CA ASP A 3 -19.37 -6.90 25.35
C ASP A 3 -20.84 -7.25 24.97
N LYS A 4 -21.76 -6.26 25.01
CA LYS A 4 -23.18 -6.46 24.65
C LYS A 4 -23.45 -6.15 23.17
N GLY A 5 -23.10 -4.95 22.69
CA GLY A 5 -23.34 -4.53 21.31
C GLY A 5 -22.69 -5.44 20.26
N TRP A 6 -21.53 -6.03 20.56
CA TRP A 6 -20.88 -7.02 19.69
C TRP A 6 -21.69 -8.33 19.56
N LYS A 7 -22.34 -8.78 20.65
CA LYS A 7 -23.18 -9.98 20.63
C LYS A 7 -24.50 -9.72 19.91
N ASP A 8 -25.06 -8.52 20.08
CA ASP A 8 -26.27 -8.09 19.37
C ASP A 8 -26.00 -8.02 17.84
N PHE A 9 -24.85 -7.48 17.42
CA PHE A 9 -24.40 -7.51 16.01
C PHE A 9 -24.20 -8.94 15.47
N GLN A 10 -23.57 -9.84 16.23
CA GLN A 10 -23.43 -11.24 15.83
C GLN A 10 -24.79 -11.97 15.72
N ALA A 11 -25.75 -11.63 16.57
CA ALA A 11 -27.11 -12.18 16.51
C ALA A 11 -27.86 -11.71 15.26
N GLU A 12 -27.78 -10.41 14.93
CA GLU A 12 -28.35 -9.81 13.71
C GLU A 12 -27.77 -10.47 12.44
N MET A 13 -26.45 -10.63 12.38
CA MET A 13 -25.75 -11.33 11.29
C MET A 13 -26.16 -12.80 11.15
N ARG A 14 -26.37 -13.52 12.27
CA ARG A 14 -26.91 -14.89 12.23
C ARG A 14 -28.35 -14.93 11.74
N ARG A 15 -29.21 -13.99 12.15
CA ARG A 15 -30.60 -13.90 11.71
C ARG A 15 -30.71 -13.72 10.19
N LYS A 16 -29.85 -12.89 9.60
CA LYS A 16 -29.77 -12.68 8.14
C LYS A 16 -29.25 -13.90 7.37
N ARG A 17 -28.39 -14.75 7.97
CA ARG A 17 -27.84 -15.97 7.34
C ARG A 17 -28.79 -17.18 7.27
N VAL A 18 -29.94 -17.17 7.95
CA VAL A 18 -30.90 -18.29 7.94
C VAL A 18 -32.00 -18.13 6.87
N GLY A 19 -32.02 -16.99 6.15
CA GLY A 19 -32.96 -16.74 5.06
C GLY A 19 -32.57 -17.40 3.73
N LYS A 20 -33.01 -18.66 3.52
CA LYS A 20 -32.76 -19.53 2.34
C LYS A 20 -31.29 -20.03 2.23
N CYS A 21 -31.00 -21.23 1.74
CA CYS A 21 -31.82 -22.19 0.99
C CYS A 21 -31.91 -23.57 1.67
N ALA A 22 -33.07 -24.22 1.54
CA ALA A 22 -33.18 -25.68 1.68
C ALA A 22 -33.31 -26.30 0.28
N GLY A 23 -32.48 -27.31 -0.04
CA GLY A 23 -32.77 -28.22 -1.16
C GLY A 23 -31.60 -28.66 -2.05
N LYS A 24 -31.31 -29.97 -1.99
CA LYS A 24 -30.77 -30.87 -3.04
C LYS A 24 -29.31 -30.76 -3.53
N GLY A 25 -28.67 -31.93 -3.61
CA GLY A 25 -27.93 -32.35 -4.81
C GLY A 25 -26.47 -32.75 -4.59
N LYS A 26 -26.09 -33.93 -5.09
CA LYS A 26 -24.69 -34.41 -5.21
C LYS A 26 -24.26 -34.41 -6.69
N ASP A 27 -22.94 -34.34 -6.89
CA ASP A 27 -22.14 -34.78 -8.04
C ASP A 27 -22.50 -34.25 -9.45
N ASP A 28 -21.61 -33.45 -10.07
CA ASP A 28 -20.82 -33.86 -11.25
C ASP A 28 -19.68 -32.84 -11.55
N LYS A 29 -18.87 -33.10 -12.60
CA LYS A 29 -17.67 -32.37 -13.03
C LYS A 29 -17.86 -30.86 -13.19
N SER A 30 -16.86 -30.12 -12.73
CA SER A 30 -16.71 -28.67 -12.84
C SER A 30 -16.63 -28.17 -14.29
N CYS A 31 -17.77 -27.90 -14.93
CA CYS A 31 -17.84 -26.83 -15.93
C CYS A 31 -17.39 -25.53 -15.26
N ARG A 32 -16.45 -24.81 -15.87
CA ARG A 32 -16.11 -23.44 -15.49
C ARG A 32 -16.48 -22.55 -16.65
N ASP A 33 -17.28 -21.53 -16.37
CA ASP A 33 -17.77 -20.64 -17.42
C ASP A 33 -16.66 -19.68 -17.90
N GLU A 34 -15.63 -19.43 -17.08
CA GLU A 34 -14.51 -18.54 -17.40
C GLU A 34 -13.14 -19.11 -16.96
N LEU A 35 -12.10 -18.76 -17.71
CA LEU A 35 -10.68 -18.96 -17.37
C LEU A 35 -9.99 -17.61 -17.17
N THR A 36 -9.29 -17.43 -16.05
CA THR A 36 -8.36 -16.32 -15.90
C THR A 36 -7.04 -16.64 -16.60
N VAL A 37 -6.64 -15.79 -17.55
CA VAL A 37 -5.46 -15.99 -18.40
C VAL A 37 -4.47 -14.85 -18.21
N GLN A 38 -3.18 -15.19 -18.07
CA GLN A 38 -2.06 -14.24 -18.12
C GLN A 38 -1.27 -14.47 -19.40
N ARG A 39 -1.24 -13.46 -20.29
CA ARG A 39 -0.37 -13.49 -21.47
C ARG A 39 1.07 -13.15 -21.09
N LEU A 40 2.00 -13.88 -21.69
CA LEU A 40 3.46 -13.78 -21.55
C LEU A 40 4.12 -13.58 -22.92
N SER A 41 5.38 -13.15 -22.94
CA SER A 41 6.20 -13.00 -24.15
C SER A 41 6.52 -14.34 -24.82
N SER A 42 6.78 -14.31 -26.12
CA SER A 42 7.29 -15.44 -26.91
C SER A 42 8.64 -15.92 -26.37
N GLU A 43 9.56 -14.95 -26.20
CA GLU A 43 10.93 -15.13 -25.71
C GLU A 43 11.08 -14.87 -24.21
N VAL A 44 12.13 -15.45 -23.62
CA VAL A 44 12.60 -15.17 -22.26
C VAL A 44 13.56 -13.96 -22.25
N ALA A 45 13.52 -13.16 -21.19
CA ALA A 45 14.33 -11.93 -21.09
C ALA A 45 15.03 -11.76 -19.75
N GLY A 46 16.17 -11.05 -19.80
CA GLY A 46 16.95 -10.62 -18.64
C GLY A 46 17.76 -11.72 -17.96
N LYS A 47 18.54 -11.34 -16.93
CA LYS A 47 19.49 -12.23 -16.22
C LYS A 47 18.87 -13.45 -15.54
N GLN A 48 17.54 -13.51 -15.42
CA GLN A 48 16.78 -14.60 -14.79
C GLN A 48 16.05 -15.51 -15.79
N GLN A 49 16.25 -15.31 -17.11
CA GLN A 49 15.66 -16.14 -18.19
C GLN A 49 14.17 -16.43 -17.96
N LYS A 50 13.35 -15.38 -17.88
CA LYS A 50 11.91 -15.49 -17.63
C LYS A 50 11.08 -14.81 -18.71
N TYR A 51 9.90 -15.35 -18.97
CA TYR A 51 8.92 -14.72 -19.85
C TYR A 51 8.33 -13.47 -19.17
N THR A 52 8.18 -12.38 -19.93
CA THR A 52 7.65 -11.10 -19.42
C THR A 52 6.14 -11.05 -19.62
N ARG A 53 5.39 -10.55 -18.63
CA ARG A 53 3.93 -10.39 -18.74
C ARG A 53 3.58 -9.34 -19.80
N ILE A 54 2.66 -9.68 -20.70
CA ILE A 54 2.12 -8.75 -21.70
C ILE A 54 0.68 -8.40 -21.35
N GLY A 55 0.51 -7.26 -20.68
CA GLY A 55 -0.80 -6.75 -20.26
C GLY A 55 -1.33 -7.35 -18.94
N PRO A 56 -2.53 -6.92 -18.52
CA PRO A 56 -3.21 -7.44 -17.34
C PRO A 56 -3.64 -8.91 -17.54
N ARG A 57 -4.22 -9.50 -16.50
CA ARG A 57 -4.95 -10.76 -16.62
C ARG A 57 -6.31 -10.48 -17.25
N GLU A 58 -6.72 -11.33 -18.18
CA GLU A 58 -8.00 -11.22 -18.88
C GLU A 58 -8.84 -12.48 -18.60
N PHE A 59 -10.17 -12.33 -18.60
CA PHE A 59 -11.11 -13.44 -18.46
C PHE A 59 -11.51 -13.94 -19.84
N VAL A 60 -11.20 -15.21 -20.11
CA VAL A 60 -11.52 -15.89 -21.37
C VAL A 60 -12.75 -16.76 -21.13
N ASP A 61 -13.80 -16.52 -21.92
CA ASP A 61 -15.00 -17.37 -21.96
C ASP A 61 -14.61 -18.82 -22.25
N PHE A 62 -15.07 -19.72 -21.38
CA PHE A 62 -14.84 -21.15 -21.47
C PHE A 62 -16.14 -21.95 -21.29
N SER A 63 -17.29 -21.28 -21.40
CA SER A 63 -18.61 -21.87 -21.24
C SER A 63 -18.82 -23.08 -22.16
N GLY A 64 -19.39 -24.15 -21.59
CA GLY A 64 -19.68 -25.39 -22.32
C GLY A 64 -18.48 -26.25 -22.74
N ARG A 65 -17.23 -25.90 -22.39
CA ARG A 65 -16.02 -26.64 -22.79
C ARG A 65 -15.47 -27.52 -21.66
N GLU A 66 -15.07 -28.76 -21.98
CA GLU A 66 -14.28 -29.56 -21.04
C GLU A 66 -12.85 -28.99 -20.89
N LEU A 67 -12.26 -29.10 -19.70
CA LEU A 67 -10.91 -28.61 -19.42
C LEU A 67 -9.84 -29.51 -20.08
N THR A 68 -9.53 -29.24 -21.35
CA THR A 68 -8.49 -29.91 -22.13
C THR A 68 -7.50 -28.89 -22.72
N ILE A 69 -6.27 -29.31 -23.03
CA ILE A 69 -5.25 -28.43 -23.64
C ILE A 69 -5.73 -27.84 -24.97
N ALA A 70 -6.38 -28.65 -25.82
CA ALA A 70 -6.93 -28.20 -27.10
C ALA A 70 -7.98 -27.09 -26.90
N ASN A 71 -8.95 -27.32 -26.02
CA ASN A 71 -10.01 -26.35 -25.75
C ASN A 71 -9.47 -25.05 -25.16
N ILE A 72 -8.47 -25.12 -24.28
CA ILE A 72 -7.82 -23.91 -23.69
C ILE A 72 -7.09 -23.13 -24.79
N LYS A 73 -6.31 -23.80 -25.65
CA LYS A 73 -5.61 -23.14 -26.77
C LYS A 73 -6.59 -22.47 -27.72
N GLU A 74 -7.66 -23.17 -28.12
CA GLU A 74 -8.70 -22.63 -29.00
C GLU A 74 -9.38 -21.40 -28.40
N ALA A 75 -9.87 -21.48 -27.16
CA ALA A 75 -10.54 -20.36 -26.48
C ALA A 75 -9.61 -19.14 -26.34
N CYS A 76 -8.33 -19.35 -26.01
CA CYS A 76 -7.35 -18.27 -25.94
C CYS A 76 -7.09 -17.66 -27.33
N THR A 77 -6.86 -18.47 -28.36
CA THR A 77 -6.64 -17.96 -29.73
C THR A 77 -7.84 -17.16 -30.23
N SER A 78 -9.07 -17.63 -30.02
CA SER A 78 -10.28 -16.88 -30.40
C SER A 78 -10.42 -15.56 -29.64
N HIS A 79 -10.19 -15.55 -28.32
CA HIS A 79 -10.30 -14.34 -27.50
C HIS A 79 -9.23 -13.29 -27.83
N PHE A 80 -8.01 -13.73 -28.13
CA PHE A 80 -6.88 -12.84 -28.42
C PHE A 80 -6.67 -12.56 -29.91
N ALA A 81 -7.51 -13.07 -30.82
CA ALA A 81 -7.35 -12.97 -32.28
C ALA A 81 -7.15 -11.54 -32.81
N SER A 82 -7.76 -10.52 -32.18
CA SER A 82 -7.60 -9.10 -32.54
C SER A 82 -6.32 -8.45 -32.00
N LYS A 83 -5.56 -9.14 -31.15
CA LYS A 83 -4.37 -8.68 -30.42
C LYS A 83 -3.09 -9.47 -30.77
N ILE A 84 -3.18 -10.47 -31.65
CA ILE A 84 -2.08 -11.34 -32.09
C ILE A 84 -1.94 -11.30 -33.62
N GLY A 85 -0.74 -11.60 -34.13
CA GLY A 85 -0.50 -11.69 -35.56
C GLY A 85 -1.19 -12.91 -36.20
N ALA A 86 -1.48 -12.84 -37.50
CA ALA A 86 -1.90 -14.01 -38.26
C ALA A 86 -0.76 -15.05 -38.29
N GLY A 87 -1.09 -16.34 -38.11
CA GLY A 87 -0.10 -17.43 -38.04
C GLY A 87 0.48 -17.70 -36.64
N MET A 88 -0.04 -17.06 -35.59
CA MET A 88 0.43 -17.25 -34.21
C MET A 88 -0.28 -18.41 -33.50
N VAL A 89 0.50 -19.35 -32.94
CA VAL A 89 0.02 -20.50 -32.18
C VAL A 89 0.01 -20.19 -30.68
N CYS A 90 -1.08 -20.56 -30.00
CA CYS A 90 -1.15 -20.49 -28.54
C CYS A 90 -0.33 -21.63 -27.90
N ASP A 91 0.61 -21.28 -27.03
CA ASP A 91 1.35 -22.20 -26.18
C ASP A 91 1.04 -21.93 -24.69
N ILE A 92 0.89 -22.99 -23.90
CA ILE A 92 0.47 -22.93 -22.49
C ILE A 92 1.70 -23.23 -21.63
N LEU A 93 2.02 -22.36 -20.68
CA LEU A 93 3.22 -22.48 -19.84
C LEU A 93 2.86 -22.88 -18.41
N ALA A 94 3.74 -23.64 -17.75
CA ALA A 94 3.57 -23.97 -16.33
C ALA A 94 3.77 -22.74 -15.40
N GLY A 95 4.31 -21.64 -15.92
CA GLY A 95 4.49 -20.36 -15.22
C GLY A 95 5.46 -19.43 -15.97
N GLU A 96 5.84 -18.30 -15.37
CA GLU A 96 6.77 -17.31 -15.96
C GLU A 96 8.20 -17.83 -16.20
N GLN A 97 8.56 -18.95 -15.58
CA GLN A 97 9.80 -19.70 -15.78
C GLN A 97 9.51 -21.20 -16.07
N GLY A 98 8.25 -21.53 -16.36
CA GLY A 98 7.82 -22.91 -16.55
C GLY A 98 7.93 -23.36 -18.02
N PRO A 99 8.15 -24.66 -18.28
CA PRO A 99 8.10 -25.20 -19.63
C PRO A 99 6.67 -25.22 -20.20
N SER A 100 6.56 -25.50 -21.49
CA SER A 100 5.29 -25.73 -22.19
C SER A 100 4.55 -26.96 -21.64
N CYS A 101 3.23 -26.84 -21.49
CA CYS A 101 2.33 -27.84 -20.96
C CYS A 101 1.64 -28.60 -22.11
N GLY A 102 2.09 -29.83 -22.38
CA GLY A 102 1.42 -30.75 -23.31
C GLY A 102 0.14 -31.40 -22.74
N THR A 103 -0.04 -31.38 -21.41
CA THR A 103 -1.19 -31.99 -20.72
C THR A 103 -1.71 -31.12 -19.58
N VAL A 104 -3.00 -31.23 -19.27
CA VAL A 104 -3.66 -30.44 -18.21
C VAL A 104 -3.03 -30.69 -16.82
N LYS A 105 -2.48 -31.89 -16.59
CA LYS A 105 -1.77 -32.25 -15.34
C LYS A 105 -0.48 -31.46 -15.11
N GLN A 106 0.12 -30.91 -16.16
CA GLN A 106 1.34 -30.09 -16.05
C GLN A 106 1.05 -28.63 -15.67
N ILE A 107 -0.22 -28.19 -15.74
CA ILE A 107 -0.63 -26.84 -15.36
C ILE A 107 -0.71 -26.76 -13.82
N PRO A 108 0.19 -26.05 -13.11
CA PRO A 108 0.25 -26.12 -11.64
C PRO A 108 -0.95 -25.45 -10.95
N ASN A 109 -1.64 -24.55 -11.65
CA ASN A 109 -2.83 -23.88 -11.16
C ASN A 109 -3.86 -23.70 -12.28
N THR A 110 -4.86 -24.57 -12.34
CA THR A 110 -5.94 -24.46 -13.35
C THR A 110 -6.81 -23.21 -13.20
N LYS A 111 -6.68 -22.42 -12.11
CA LYS A 111 -7.37 -21.13 -11.95
C LYS A 111 -6.62 -19.95 -12.61
N LEU A 112 -5.36 -20.13 -13.01
CA LEU A 112 -4.58 -19.10 -13.72
C LEU A 112 -3.73 -19.77 -14.79
N ILE A 113 -4.18 -19.64 -16.04
CA ILE A 113 -3.46 -20.19 -17.19
C ILE A 113 -2.45 -19.16 -17.67
N HIS A 114 -1.18 -19.56 -17.82
CA HIS A 114 -0.17 -18.73 -18.47
C HIS A 114 -0.09 -19.14 -19.93
N VAL A 115 -0.17 -18.17 -20.84
CA VAL A 115 -0.08 -18.42 -22.29
C VAL A 115 0.93 -17.49 -22.95
N ARG A 116 1.64 -18.00 -23.95
CA ARG A 116 2.37 -17.19 -24.93
C ARG A 116 1.83 -17.47 -26.32
N PHE A 117 2.10 -16.57 -27.25
CA PHE A 117 1.83 -16.75 -28.67
C PHE A 117 3.16 -16.75 -29.40
N ILE A 118 3.38 -17.78 -30.22
CA ILE A 118 4.64 -18.03 -30.95
C ILE A 118 4.33 -18.22 -32.43
N ASP A 119 5.27 -17.88 -33.31
CA ASP A 119 5.12 -18.12 -34.74
C ASP A 119 5.20 -19.62 -35.03
N GLU A 120 4.31 -20.13 -35.88
CA GLU A 120 4.25 -21.56 -36.23
C GLU A 120 5.55 -22.04 -36.93
N THR A 121 6.35 -21.12 -37.50
CA THR A 121 7.63 -21.41 -38.14
C THR A 121 8.82 -21.64 -37.20
N GLU A 122 8.72 -21.29 -35.92
CA GLU A 122 9.83 -21.43 -34.94
C GLU A 122 9.80 -22.75 -34.14
N VAL A 123 8.72 -23.53 -34.26
CA VAL A 123 8.41 -24.65 -33.34
C VAL A 123 9.24 -25.93 -33.59
N GLU A 124 9.93 -26.04 -34.74
CA GLU A 124 10.64 -27.28 -35.12
C GLU A 124 12.02 -27.49 -34.45
N ILE A 125 12.58 -26.48 -33.77
CA ILE A 125 14.02 -26.51 -33.41
C ILE A 125 14.33 -27.18 -32.06
N GLU A 126 13.48 -27.08 -31.02
CA GLU A 126 13.78 -27.63 -29.68
C GLU A 126 13.48 -29.15 -29.55
N GLY A 127 13.60 -29.89 -30.65
CA GLY A 127 13.28 -31.30 -30.79
C GLY A 127 14.47 -32.27 -30.78
N LYS A 128 15.67 -31.87 -30.32
CA LYS A 128 16.83 -32.78 -30.19
C LYS A 128 17.84 -32.38 -29.13
N CYS A 129 18.21 -33.36 -28.31
CA CYS A 129 19.38 -33.37 -27.46
C CYS A 129 20.67 -33.54 -28.28
N ASP A 130 21.76 -32.88 -27.87
CA ASP A 130 23.09 -33.49 -27.89
C ASP A 130 24.07 -32.75 -26.95
N ASP A 131 24.92 -33.51 -26.27
CA ASP A 131 26.06 -33.03 -25.50
C ASP A 131 27.24 -32.72 -26.43
N THR A 132 27.87 -31.54 -26.33
CA THR A 132 29.35 -31.47 -26.40
C THR A 132 29.94 -30.16 -25.88
N GLN A 133 31.08 -30.26 -25.21
CA GLN A 133 31.96 -29.13 -24.89
C GLN A 133 32.78 -28.71 -26.12
N SER A 134 33.20 -27.44 -26.18
CA SER A 134 34.57 -27.11 -26.61
C SER A 134 34.94 -25.65 -26.28
N ASP A 135 36.06 -25.48 -25.57
CA ASP A 135 36.82 -24.23 -25.51
C ASP A 135 37.46 -23.88 -26.86
N SER A 136 37.80 -22.61 -27.10
CA SER A 136 39.01 -22.23 -27.86
C SER A 136 39.32 -20.73 -27.74
N GLU A 137 40.57 -20.38 -28.04
CA GLU A 137 41.26 -19.19 -27.51
C GLU A 137 41.38 -17.99 -28.48
N ASP A 138 41.85 -16.89 -27.89
CA ASP A 138 42.61 -15.76 -28.44
C ASP A 138 43.21 -15.90 -29.86
N THR A 139 43.17 -14.80 -30.62
CA THR A 139 44.38 -14.31 -31.33
C THR A 139 44.23 -12.84 -31.73
N GLY A 140 45.00 -11.96 -31.09
CA GLY A 140 45.01 -10.53 -31.41
C GLY A 140 45.81 -10.12 -32.67
N ARG A 141 45.75 -8.84 -33.05
CA ARG A 141 46.69 -8.24 -34.01
C ARG A 141 47.05 -6.77 -33.69
N LYS A 142 48.35 -6.48 -33.60
CA LYS A 142 48.97 -5.18 -33.29
C LYS A 142 48.96 -4.21 -34.49
N LYS A 143 49.09 -2.89 -34.20
CA LYS A 143 49.88 -1.83 -34.91
C LYS A 143 49.42 -0.42 -34.42
N THR A 144 50.22 0.65 -34.24
CA THR A 144 51.69 0.87 -34.18
C THR A 144 52.02 2.14 -33.37
N LEU A 145 53.20 2.15 -32.73
CA LEU A 145 54.02 3.25 -32.17
C LEU A 145 53.72 4.72 -32.56
N LYS A 146 53.89 5.64 -31.60
CA LYS A 146 54.99 6.66 -31.64
C LYS A 146 55.34 7.23 -30.25
N ARG A 147 56.50 7.89 -30.17
CA ARG A 147 57.33 8.12 -28.97
C ARG A 147 57.72 9.60 -28.83
N ASN A 148 57.89 10.10 -27.60
CA ASN A 148 58.96 10.99 -27.09
C ASN A 148 58.69 11.28 -25.60
N GLN A 149 59.59 10.97 -24.65
CA GLN A 149 60.80 11.72 -24.23
C GLN A 149 60.49 13.14 -23.71
N GLY A 150 60.86 13.54 -22.48
CA GLY A 150 61.50 12.80 -21.37
C GLY A 150 61.98 13.71 -20.21
N ASN A 151 62.47 13.09 -19.13
CA ASN A 151 63.33 13.64 -18.04
C ASN A 151 62.81 14.83 -17.16
N ALA A 152 63.33 15.13 -15.95
CA ALA A 152 63.83 14.35 -14.79
C ALA A 152 64.21 15.34 -13.64
N ALA A 153 64.05 14.96 -12.35
CA ALA A 153 64.69 15.55 -11.16
C ALA A 153 64.35 17.06 -10.81
N SER A 154 64.54 17.63 -9.59
CA SER A 154 64.68 17.13 -8.19
C SER A 154 64.71 18.29 -7.14
N VAL A 155 64.14 18.08 -5.93
CA VAL A 155 64.67 18.52 -4.59
C VAL A 155 64.64 20.01 -4.10
N SER A 156 63.67 20.30 -3.20
CA SER A 156 63.78 20.85 -1.80
C SER A 156 64.14 22.30 -1.36
N LYS A 157 63.53 22.71 -0.21
CA LYS A 157 63.79 23.83 0.78
C LYS A 157 63.23 25.26 0.42
N VAL A 158 62.49 26.05 1.23
CA VAL A 158 62.57 26.59 2.64
C VAL A 158 63.37 27.95 2.70
N THR A 159 62.91 29.12 3.22
CA THR A 159 61.90 29.53 4.25
C THR A 159 61.38 31.03 4.17
N GLN A 160 60.34 31.38 4.96
CA GLN A 160 60.04 32.67 5.70
C GLN A 160 59.62 34.05 5.05
N SER A 161 58.35 34.44 5.33
CA SER A 161 57.78 35.74 5.84
C SER A 161 57.80 37.15 5.14
N LEU A 162 56.56 37.61 4.79
CA LEU A 162 55.91 38.97 4.99
C LEU A 162 56.43 40.27 4.30
N PRO A 163 55.61 41.34 4.10
CA PRO A 163 54.14 41.50 4.19
C PRO A 163 53.45 42.06 2.89
N SER A 164 52.12 42.30 2.93
CA SER A 164 51.22 42.68 1.80
C SER A 164 51.33 44.15 1.31
N PRO A 165 50.76 44.49 0.13
CA PRO A 165 49.43 45.13 0.17
C PRO A 165 48.43 44.82 -0.98
N SER A 166 47.18 44.57 -0.58
CA SER A 166 45.90 44.93 -1.24
C SER A 166 45.72 44.90 -2.78
N LYS A 167 44.77 44.07 -3.28
CA LYS A 167 43.40 44.50 -3.68
C LYS A 167 42.58 43.41 -4.39
N LYS A 168 41.25 43.50 -4.22
CA LYS A 168 40.16 42.95 -5.06
C LYS A 168 39.95 41.42 -5.14
N GLY A 169 39.02 40.96 -4.30
CA GLY A 169 37.83 40.22 -4.73
C GLY A 169 37.99 38.84 -5.36
N LYS A 170 37.81 37.78 -4.55
CA LYS A 170 37.31 36.48 -5.00
C LYS A 170 36.28 35.95 -4.01
N MET A 171 35.27 35.25 -4.55
CA MET A 171 34.12 34.69 -3.83
C MET A 171 34.52 33.97 -2.54
N GLU A 172 33.73 34.17 -1.49
CA GLU A 172 33.75 33.29 -0.32
C GLU A 172 33.32 31.89 -0.75
N ASN A 173 34.29 31.00 -0.91
CA ASN A 173 34.04 29.59 -1.07
C ASN A 173 33.67 29.04 0.32
N THR A 174 32.37 28.98 0.61
CA THR A 174 31.81 28.45 1.85
C THR A 174 32.13 26.96 1.98
N LYS A 175 33.32 26.67 2.49
CA LYS A 175 33.74 25.32 2.88
C LYS A 175 32.72 24.79 3.89
N SER A 176 31.91 23.82 3.45
CA SER A 176 30.98 23.11 4.32
C SER A 176 31.75 22.57 5.53
N ARG A 177 31.47 23.15 6.70
CA ARG A 177 32.13 22.79 7.96
C ARG A 177 31.42 21.57 8.56
N VAL A 178 31.48 20.44 7.84
CA VAL A 178 30.99 19.15 8.35
C VAL A 178 31.87 18.75 9.52
N ILE A 179 31.38 18.98 10.74
CA ILE A 179 31.99 18.45 11.95
C ILE A 179 31.55 16.98 12.04
N PRO A 180 32.49 16.01 11.92
CA PRO A 180 32.13 14.60 12.01
C PRO A 180 31.63 14.27 13.43
N LYS A 181 30.62 13.41 13.52
CA LYS A 181 30.12 12.91 14.82
C LYS A 181 31.23 12.12 15.51
N SER A 182 31.50 12.41 16.78
CA SER A 182 32.39 11.61 17.62
C SER A 182 31.76 10.26 17.92
N LEU A 183 32.50 9.18 17.65
CA LEU A 183 32.12 7.82 18.04
C LEU A 183 32.81 7.44 19.36
N SER A 184 32.12 6.69 20.21
CA SER A 184 32.74 6.10 21.41
C SER A 184 33.70 4.98 21.01
N VAL A 185 34.69 4.67 21.87
CA VAL A 185 35.61 3.54 21.64
C VAL A 185 34.84 2.23 21.43
N SER A 186 33.77 1.99 22.21
CA SER A 186 32.90 0.83 22.04
C SER A 186 32.20 0.80 20.68
N ALA A 187 31.73 1.95 20.18
CA ALA A 187 31.12 2.02 18.85
C ALA A 187 32.16 1.77 17.74
N ILE A 188 33.39 2.28 17.89
CA ILE A 188 34.50 2.04 16.96
C ILE A 188 34.88 0.55 16.93
N LEU A 189 35.01 -0.10 18.10
CA LEU A 189 35.29 -1.53 18.20
C LEU A 189 34.18 -2.38 17.56
N ASN A 190 32.91 -1.98 17.74
CA ASN A 190 31.78 -2.67 17.12
C ASN A 190 31.78 -2.60 15.58
N LEU A 191 32.46 -1.63 14.95
CA LEU A 191 32.65 -1.61 13.48
C LEU A 191 33.57 -2.74 12.99
N GLY A 192 34.35 -3.36 13.87
CA GLY A 192 35.14 -4.56 13.56
C GLY A 192 34.31 -5.83 13.40
N HIS A 193 33.00 -5.78 13.67
CA HIS A 193 32.07 -6.89 13.50
C HIS A 193 31.06 -6.58 12.39
N VAL A 194 30.58 -7.63 11.70
CA VAL A 194 29.47 -7.49 10.74
C VAL A 194 28.20 -7.08 11.48
N VAL A 195 27.82 -5.81 11.36
CA VAL A 195 26.58 -5.28 11.90
C VAL A 195 25.40 -5.88 11.14
N LYS A 196 24.71 -6.84 11.75
CA LYS A 196 23.45 -7.37 11.22
C LYS A 196 22.38 -6.28 11.33
N SER A 197 21.91 -5.75 10.21
CA SER A 197 20.75 -4.86 10.20
C SER A 197 19.51 -5.64 10.62
N GLY A 198 18.91 -5.25 11.75
CA GLY A 198 17.64 -5.79 12.24
C GLY A 198 16.43 -5.18 11.51
N THR A 199 16.57 -4.93 10.21
CA THR A 199 15.64 -4.18 9.39
C THR A 199 14.69 -5.09 8.63
N THR A 200 13.57 -4.53 8.19
CA THR A 200 12.53 -5.20 7.40
C THR A 200 12.19 -4.31 6.22
N MET A 201 12.29 -4.84 5.00
CA MET A 201 11.79 -4.16 3.82
C MET A 201 10.27 -4.16 3.82
N VAL A 202 9.66 -3.00 3.64
CA VAL A 202 8.21 -2.83 3.53
C VAL A 202 7.94 -2.11 2.23
N ASN A 203 7.17 -2.74 1.35
CA ASN A 203 6.72 -2.11 0.11
C ASN A 203 5.51 -1.24 0.42
N LEU A 204 5.65 0.08 0.26
CA LEU A 204 4.59 1.05 0.51
C LEU A 204 3.86 1.43 -0.79
N ASN A 205 2.54 1.52 -0.74
CA ASN A 205 1.67 1.89 -1.86
C ASN A 205 0.77 3.06 -1.41
N THR A 206 0.63 4.09 -2.25
CA THR A 206 -0.11 5.34 -1.93
C THR A 206 -1.43 5.43 -2.69
N PHE A 207 -2.43 6.03 -2.05
CA PHE A 207 -3.70 6.37 -2.70
C PHE A 207 -3.77 7.88 -2.96
N HIS A 208 -4.14 8.26 -4.17
CA HIS A 208 -4.28 9.65 -4.60
C HIS A 208 -5.77 9.99 -4.70
N LEU A 209 -6.27 10.78 -3.74
CA LEU A 209 -7.70 11.08 -3.63
C LEU A 209 -8.21 11.93 -4.81
N ASP A 210 -7.42 12.91 -5.26
CA ASP A 210 -7.81 13.85 -6.32
C ASP A 210 -8.06 13.17 -7.68
N THR A 211 -7.37 12.05 -7.91
CA THR A 211 -7.45 11.24 -9.14
C THR A 211 -8.12 9.87 -8.92
N MET A 212 -8.50 9.54 -7.68
CA MET A 212 -9.09 8.27 -7.26
C MET A 212 -8.30 7.01 -7.67
N VAL A 213 -6.97 7.11 -7.80
CA VAL A 213 -6.09 5.99 -8.18
C VAL A 213 -5.07 5.63 -7.11
N TRP A 214 -4.67 4.36 -7.12
CA TRP A 214 -3.53 3.85 -6.37
C TRP A 214 -2.23 4.00 -7.18
N SER A 215 -1.08 4.09 -6.49
CA SER A 215 0.22 4.10 -7.15
C SER A 215 0.49 2.77 -7.84
N ASN A 216 0.87 2.82 -9.12
CA ASN A 216 1.23 1.63 -9.91
C ASN A 216 2.58 1.00 -9.50
N VAL A 217 3.36 1.73 -8.69
CA VAL A 217 4.68 1.33 -8.22
C VAL A 217 4.67 1.37 -6.69
N ASP A 218 5.23 0.34 -6.07
CA ASP A 218 5.50 0.32 -4.63
C ASP A 218 6.82 1.02 -4.33
N ILE A 219 6.88 1.77 -3.23
CA ILE A 219 8.09 2.40 -2.69
C ILE A 219 8.71 1.41 -1.69
N PRO A 220 9.86 0.79 -1.98
CA PRO A 220 10.52 -0.13 -1.05
C PRO A 220 11.24 0.67 0.05
N VAL A 221 10.75 0.59 1.29
CA VAL A 221 11.30 1.32 2.43
C VAL A 221 11.91 0.34 3.44
N GLU A 222 13.11 0.62 3.92
CA GLU A 222 13.77 -0.16 4.96
C GLU A 222 13.38 0.37 6.34
N PHE A 223 12.71 -0.45 7.16
CA PHE A 223 12.32 -0.08 8.51
C PHE A 223 12.99 -0.96 9.57
N GLN A 224 13.59 -0.34 10.58
CA GLN A 224 13.87 -0.99 11.86
C GLN A 224 12.60 -0.93 12.72
N ILE A 225 11.78 -1.98 12.65
CA ILE A 225 10.51 -2.09 13.39
C ILE A 225 10.80 -2.63 14.80
N SER A 226 10.29 -1.96 15.84
CA SER A 226 10.41 -2.41 17.22
C SER A 226 9.64 -3.71 17.46
N LYS A 227 10.18 -4.56 18.33
CA LYS A 227 9.48 -5.74 18.85
C LYS A 227 8.47 -5.37 19.94
N ASP A 228 8.69 -4.23 20.60
CA ASP A 228 7.85 -3.76 21.70
C ASP A 228 6.54 -3.16 21.15
N LEU A 229 5.44 -3.53 21.79
CA LEU A 229 4.11 -3.03 21.43
C LEU A 229 3.98 -1.56 21.86
N LEU A 230 3.80 -0.66 20.89
CA LEU A 230 3.52 0.76 21.17
C LEU A 230 2.08 0.93 21.70
N GLY A 231 1.14 0.17 21.14
CA GLY A 231 -0.26 0.19 21.56
C GLY A 231 -1.11 -0.82 20.77
N GLN A 232 -2.38 -0.97 21.14
CA GLN A 232 -3.33 -1.78 20.38
C GLN A 232 -4.76 -1.22 20.48
N GLY A 233 -5.43 -1.08 19.33
CA GLY A 233 -6.86 -0.73 19.26
C GLY A 233 -7.74 -1.98 19.27
N GLY A 234 -8.98 -1.86 18.76
CA GLY A 234 -9.84 -3.02 18.50
C GLY A 234 -9.20 -3.96 17.47
N PHE A 235 -8.89 -3.43 16.29
CA PHE A 235 -8.51 -4.21 15.10
C PHE A 235 -7.00 -4.50 14.96
N ARG A 236 -6.15 -3.54 15.31
CA ARG A 236 -4.71 -3.55 14.99
C ARG A 236 -3.81 -3.40 16.23
N LYS A 237 -2.57 -3.85 16.11
CA LYS A 237 -1.44 -3.64 17.02
C LYS A 237 -0.42 -2.71 16.36
N ALA A 238 0.02 -1.69 17.08
CA ALA A 238 0.96 -0.67 16.61
C ALA A 238 2.37 -0.92 17.14
N TYR A 239 3.37 -0.78 16.28
CA TYR A 239 4.80 -0.92 16.60
C TYR A 239 5.56 0.31 16.09
N ARG A 240 6.37 0.93 16.96
CA ARG A 240 7.24 2.06 16.58
C ARG A 240 8.35 1.57 15.65
N ALA A 241 8.71 2.36 14.65
CA ALA A 241 9.73 2.04 13.67
C ALA A 241 10.58 3.27 13.32
N LYS A 242 11.79 3.04 12.82
CA LYS A 242 12.66 4.07 12.22
C LYS A 242 13.10 3.62 10.83
N SER A 243 13.39 4.54 9.92
CA SER A 243 13.93 4.22 8.60
C SER A 243 15.29 4.87 8.37
N ASN A 244 16.12 4.22 7.55
CA ASN A 244 17.33 4.81 6.97
C ASN A 244 17.13 5.21 5.50
N THR A 245 15.99 4.89 4.89
CA THR A 245 15.63 5.32 3.54
C THR A 245 15.45 6.84 3.53
N GLN A 246 16.11 7.55 2.62
CA GLN A 246 16.32 9.00 2.67
C GLN A 246 15.05 9.84 2.92
N GLU A 247 13.94 9.52 2.24
CA GLU A 247 12.66 10.25 2.37
C GLU A 247 11.94 9.94 3.70
N PHE A 248 12.25 8.79 4.31
CA PHE A 248 11.61 8.29 5.53
C PHE A 248 12.51 8.45 6.77
N SER A 249 13.76 8.89 6.62
CA SER A 249 14.74 8.94 7.72
C SER A 249 14.61 10.13 8.67
N ASN A 250 13.81 11.13 8.30
CA ASN A 250 13.64 12.36 9.10
C ASN A 250 12.58 12.24 10.21
N SER A 251 11.70 11.24 10.10
CA SER A 251 10.61 10.98 11.05
C SER A 251 10.71 9.58 11.63
N GLU A 252 10.04 9.38 12.75
CA GLU A 252 9.71 8.04 13.24
C GLU A 252 8.34 7.61 12.73
N TRP A 253 8.08 6.30 12.76
CA TRP A 253 6.96 5.69 12.07
C TRP A 253 6.21 4.71 12.98
N VAL A 254 4.97 4.42 12.63
CA VAL A 254 4.15 3.39 13.26
C VAL A 254 3.73 2.38 12.19
N VAL A 255 4.11 1.12 12.39
CA VAL A 255 3.63 0.00 11.57
C VAL A 255 2.50 -0.69 12.33
N LYS A 256 1.30 -0.77 11.72
CA LYS A 256 0.11 -1.36 12.35
C LYS A 256 -0.24 -2.69 11.67
N LYS A 257 -0.18 -3.78 12.45
CA LYS A 257 -0.52 -5.15 12.05
C LYS A 257 -1.90 -5.56 12.55
N TYR A 258 -2.65 -6.35 11.80
CA TYR A 258 -3.96 -6.84 12.26
C TYR A 258 -3.83 -7.90 13.36
N LYS A 259 -4.85 -7.99 14.22
CA LYS A 259 -5.00 -9.13 15.14
C LYS A 259 -5.52 -10.36 14.39
N LYS A 260 -5.09 -11.56 14.80
CA LYS A 260 -5.55 -12.83 14.21
C LYS A 260 -7.07 -13.07 14.26
N SER A 261 -7.78 -12.48 15.22
CA SER A 261 -9.25 -12.53 15.29
C SER A 261 -9.91 -11.80 14.13
N VAL A 262 -9.41 -10.60 13.83
CA VAL A 262 -9.95 -9.67 12.84
C VAL A 262 -9.84 -10.20 11.42
N LEU A 263 -8.82 -11.01 11.12
CA LEU A 263 -8.69 -11.65 9.81
C LEU A 263 -9.94 -12.48 9.44
N LYS A 264 -10.60 -13.09 10.44
CA LYS A 264 -11.87 -13.82 10.25
C LYS A 264 -13.07 -12.90 10.09
N GLU A 265 -13.03 -11.71 10.66
CA GLU A 265 -14.09 -10.70 10.54
C GLU A 265 -14.05 -10.05 9.14
N ILE A 266 -12.85 -9.80 8.62
CA ILE A 266 -12.61 -9.35 7.24
C ILE A 266 -13.10 -10.41 6.23
N GLU A 267 -12.74 -11.68 6.44
CA GLU A 267 -13.22 -12.80 5.63
C GLU A 267 -14.75 -12.96 5.71
N ALA A 268 -15.36 -12.74 6.89
CA ALA A 268 -16.80 -12.85 7.09
C ALA A 268 -17.64 -11.78 6.37
N ILE A 269 -17.02 -10.70 5.87
CA ILE A 269 -17.62 -9.70 4.98
C ILE A 269 -17.15 -9.85 3.52
N ASN A 270 -16.65 -11.02 3.15
CA ASN A 270 -16.15 -11.39 1.80
C ASN A 270 -15.00 -10.51 1.26
N GLN A 271 -14.26 -9.82 2.12
CA GLN A 271 -13.09 -9.04 1.71
C GLN A 271 -11.78 -9.81 1.91
N THR A 272 -10.79 -9.58 1.05
CA THR A 272 -9.40 -9.95 1.36
C THR A 272 -8.75 -8.92 2.29
N VAL A 273 -7.69 -9.33 3.00
CA VAL A 273 -6.91 -8.41 3.85
C VAL A 273 -6.32 -7.26 3.04
N GLU A 274 -5.94 -7.48 1.78
CA GLU A 274 -5.49 -6.40 0.88
C GLU A 274 -6.62 -5.39 0.62
N GLN A 275 -7.79 -5.84 0.15
CA GLN A 275 -8.94 -4.98 -0.12
C GLN A 275 -9.37 -4.19 1.12
N HIS A 276 -9.45 -4.85 2.28
CA HIS A 276 -9.79 -4.17 3.53
C HIS A 276 -8.77 -3.10 3.91
N THR A 277 -7.46 -3.38 3.76
CA THR A 277 -6.40 -2.41 4.07
C THR A 277 -6.36 -1.28 3.06
N ARG A 278 -6.68 -1.54 1.79
CA ARG A 278 -6.92 -0.50 0.79
C ARG A 278 -8.08 0.41 1.21
N LYS A 279 -9.23 -0.16 1.58
CA LYS A 279 -10.39 0.61 2.08
C LYS A 279 -10.05 1.45 3.33
N VAL A 280 -9.26 0.93 4.28
CA VAL A 280 -8.74 1.69 5.45
C VAL A 280 -7.92 2.91 5.02
N VAL A 281 -6.96 2.75 4.10
CA VAL A 281 -6.10 3.86 3.64
C VAL A 281 -6.90 4.90 2.83
N GLN A 282 -7.85 4.46 1.99
CA GLN A 282 -8.74 5.35 1.23
C GLN A 282 -9.63 6.18 2.16
N MET A 283 -10.21 5.53 3.17
CA MET A 283 -11.01 6.15 4.23
C MET A 283 -10.21 7.20 5.02
N HIS A 284 -8.96 6.90 5.36
CA HIS A 284 -8.07 7.85 6.04
C HIS A 284 -7.75 9.08 5.18
N HIS A 285 -7.59 8.92 3.87
CA HIS A 285 -7.44 10.06 2.94
C HIS A 285 -8.72 10.90 2.83
N LEU A 286 -9.90 10.27 2.86
CA LEU A 286 -11.19 10.98 2.92
C LEU A 286 -11.35 11.79 4.23
N ALA A 287 -10.98 11.21 5.38
CA ALA A 287 -10.98 11.91 6.66
C ALA A 287 -10.02 13.12 6.67
N ARG A 288 -8.82 12.95 6.10
CA ARG A 288 -7.85 14.04 5.89
C ARG A 288 -8.42 15.16 5.03
N ASN A 289 -9.16 14.82 3.98
CA ASN A 289 -9.83 15.78 3.11
C ASN A 289 -10.94 16.54 3.83
N PHE A 290 -11.79 15.88 4.63
CA PHE A 290 -12.80 16.58 5.44
C PHE A 290 -12.16 17.56 6.44
N ALA A 291 -11.10 17.15 7.13
CA ALA A 291 -10.39 18.03 8.06
C ALA A 291 -9.74 19.24 7.35
N ALA A 292 -9.16 19.03 6.16
CA ALA A 292 -8.63 20.11 5.33
C ALA A 292 -9.72 21.06 4.82
N GLN A 293 -10.88 20.54 4.42
CA GLN A 293 -12.04 21.36 4.00
C GLN A 293 -12.62 22.18 5.16
N LEU A 294 -12.73 21.61 6.37
CA LEU A 294 -13.17 22.37 7.54
C LEU A 294 -12.21 23.52 7.83
N ARG A 295 -10.89 23.26 7.81
CA ARG A 295 -9.86 24.31 7.93
C ARG A 295 -10.04 25.38 6.85
N GLN A 296 -10.26 25.00 5.59
CA GLN A 296 -10.47 25.97 4.50
C GLN A 296 -11.73 26.82 4.72
N VAL A 297 -12.85 26.23 5.13
CA VAL A 297 -14.07 26.99 5.45
C VAL A 297 -13.83 27.96 6.61
N ALA A 298 -13.10 27.55 7.66
CA ALA A 298 -12.73 28.43 8.76
C ALA A 298 -11.77 29.57 8.33
N LEU A 299 -10.93 29.35 7.30
CA LEU A 299 -10.11 30.40 6.68
C LEU A 299 -10.96 31.38 5.86
N ASP A 300 -11.86 30.85 5.02
CA ASP A 300 -12.68 31.63 4.08
C ASP A 300 -13.76 32.47 4.78
N GLN A 301 -14.23 32.03 5.96
CA GLN A 301 -15.19 32.75 6.81
C GLN A 301 -14.53 33.62 7.89
N ASP A 302 -13.20 33.78 7.86
CA ASP A 302 -12.38 34.52 8.84
C ASP A 302 -12.58 34.08 10.30
N LEU A 303 -12.86 32.80 10.51
CA LEU A 303 -13.07 32.18 11.82
C LEU A 303 -11.77 31.71 12.49
N ARG A 304 -10.59 32.11 11.98
CA ARG A 304 -9.27 31.67 12.49
C ARG A 304 -9.10 31.92 13.98
N ASP A 305 -9.47 33.11 14.46
CA ASP A 305 -9.27 33.47 15.86
C ASP A 305 -10.24 32.74 16.81
N LEU A 306 -11.31 32.15 16.26
CA LEU A 306 -12.30 31.35 16.99
C LEU A 306 -11.93 29.86 17.00
N PHE A 307 -11.48 29.34 15.84
CA PHE A 307 -11.07 27.94 15.68
C PHE A 307 -9.63 27.67 16.12
N ASP A 308 -8.78 28.68 16.22
CA ASP A 308 -7.35 28.60 16.53
C ASP A 308 -6.63 27.47 15.76
N GLU A 309 -6.35 26.37 16.44
CA GLU A 309 -5.74 25.16 15.92
C GLU A 309 -6.83 24.17 15.44
N THR A 310 -6.61 23.61 14.25
CA THR A 310 -7.59 22.79 13.51
C THR A 310 -7.04 21.42 13.20
N PHE A 311 -7.88 20.38 13.32
CA PHE A 311 -7.45 18.99 13.15
C PHE A 311 -6.78 18.68 11.81
N SER A 312 -5.76 17.82 11.85
CA SER A 312 -5.13 17.22 10.68
C SER A 312 -5.03 15.72 10.85
N TYR A 313 -5.19 14.98 9.75
CA TYR A 313 -4.79 13.57 9.69
C TYR A 313 -3.43 13.48 9.01
N LYS A 314 -2.49 12.73 9.59
CA LYS A 314 -1.22 12.40 8.95
C LYS A 314 -1.45 11.54 7.69
N THR A 315 -0.45 11.44 6.81
CA THR A 315 -0.51 10.49 5.70
C THR A 315 -0.37 9.05 6.22
N THR A 316 -1.18 8.13 5.69
CA THR A 316 -1.06 6.69 5.94
C THR A 316 -0.84 5.94 4.63
N TYR A 317 -0.05 4.88 4.66
CA TYR A 317 0.39 4.10 3.51
C TYR A 317 -0.11 2.66 3.64
N LEU A 318 -0.49 2.04 2.52
CA LEU A 318 -0.62 0.58 2.46
C LEU A 318 0.80 0.00 2.48
N GLY A 319 1.14 -0.84 3.44
CA GLY A 319 2.42 -1.54 3.49
C GLY A 319 2.24 -3.04 3.24
N LYS A 320 3.22 -3.65 2.56
CA LYS A 320 3.33 -5.10 2.41
C LYS A 320 4.68 -5.58 2.93
N LEU A 321 4.65 -6.52 3.87
CA LEU A 321 5.83 -7.13 4.48
C LEU A 321 6.39 -8.29 3.63
N PRO A 322 7.65 -8.75 3.87
CA PRO A 322 8.27 -9.80 3.06
C PRO A 322 7.59 -11.17 3.16
N ASP A 323 6.86 -11.43 4.25
CA ASP A 323 6.03 -12.61 4.46
C ASP A 323 4.64 -12.52 3.78
N GLY A 324 4.34 -11.38 3.15
CA GLY A 324 3.08 -11.09 2.49
C GLY A 324 2.01 -10.48 3.40
N GLU A 325 2.28 -10.24 4.69
CA GLU A 325 1.33 -9.56 5.58
C GLU A 325 1.11 -8.10 5.13
N PHE A 326 -0.16 -7.69 5.05
CA PHE A 326 -0.55 -6.30 4.80
C PHE A 326 -0.66 -5.53 6.12
N VAL A 327 -0.11 -4.33 6.12
CA VAL A 327 -0.05 -3.41 7.25
C VAL A 327 -0.46 -2.00 6.80
N THR A 328 -0.74 -1.11 7.75
CA THR A 328 -0.70 0.34 7.48
C THR A 328 0.54 0.94 8.11
N VAL A 329 1.15 1.91 7.43
CA VAL A 329 2.32 2.65 7.94
C VAL A 329 2.00 4.13 7.96
N GLU A 330 2.31 4.82 9.05
CA GLU A 330 2.08 6.26 9.23
C GLU A 330 3.18 6.89 10.09
N GLU A 331 3.25 8.22 10.11
CA GLU A 331 4.20 8.95 10.96
C GLU A 331 3.86 8.79 12.44
N PHE A 332 4.87 8.58 13.29
CA PHE A 332 4.72 8.58 14.74
C PHE A 332 4.60 10.02 15.26
N VAL A 333 3.56 10.28 16.06
CA VAL A 333 3.39 11.53 16.78
C VAL A 333 3.52 11.29 18.27
N GLU A 334 4.39 12.08 18.92
CA GLU A 334 4.67 11.99 20.34
C GLU A 334 3.58 12.69 21.17
N GLY A 335 3.06 11.98 22.17
CA GLY A 335 2.13 12.53 23.14
C GLY A 335 1.15 11.48 23.68
N LYS A 336 0.16 11.95 24.44
CA LYS A 336 -0.88 11.08 25.01
C LYS A 336 -2.02 10.93 24.01
N MET A 337 -2.24 9.70 23.53
CA MET A 337 -3.38 9.40 22.67
C MET A 337 -4.71 9.52 23.44
N GLY A 338 -5.69 10.18 22.84
CA GLY A 338 -7.07 10.27 23.29
C GLY A 338 -8.05 9.90 22.17
N LYS A 339 -9.24 9.42 22.54
CA LYS A 339 -10.38 9.22 21.64
C LYS A 339 -11.44 10.26 22.01
N LEU A 340 -11.91 11.01 21.03
CA LEU A 340 -12.85 12.13 21.17
C LEU A 340 -14.25 11.72 20.71
N VAL A 341 -14.39 10.98 19.61
CA VAL A 341 -15.66 10.39 19.18
C VAL A 341 -15.39 8.94 18.79
N ASN A 342 -16.22 8.01 19.24
CA ASN A 342 -16.06 6.58 18.95
C ASN A 342 -16.73 6.17 17.63
N ASN A 343 -16.38 5.00 17.09
CA ASN A 343 -16.92 4.50 15.82
C ASN A 343 -18.43 4.20 15.83
N ASP A 344 -19.05 4.11 17.02
CA ASP A 344 -20.50 4.03 17.21
C ASP A 344 -21.20 5.40 17.25
N GLY A 345 -20.47 6.52 17.13
CA GLY A 345 -21.03 7.86 17.20
C GLY A 345 -21.11 8.45 18.61
N THR A 346 -20.67 7.75 19.67
CA THR A 346 -20.71 8.32 21.03
C THR A 346 -19.52 9.28 21.28
N PRO A 347 -19.76 10.55 21.66
CA PRO A 347 -18.72 11.47 22.14
C PRO A 347 -18.05 10.96 23.42
N CYS A 348 -16.74 11.14 23.52
CA CYS A 348 -15.88 10.59 24.56
C CYS A 348 -15.21 11.72 25.36
N GLY A 349 -15.89 12.25 26.38
CA GLY A 349 -15.33 13.27 27.27
C GLY A 349 -16.39 14.16 27.95
N ASN A 350 -15.95 15.28 28.49
CA ASN A 350 -16.86 16.35 28.95
C ASN A 350 -17.27 17.21 27.75
N LYS A 351 -18.58 17.48 27.57
CA LYS A 351 -19.09 18.37 26.51
C LYS A 351 -18.56 19.82 26.59
N GLU A 352 -17.99 20.23 27.71
CA GLU A 352 -17.31 21.52 27.88
C GLU A 352 -15.85 21.53 27.35
N ASP A 353 -15.28 20.36 27.01
CA ASP A 353 -13.94 20.27 26.44
C ASP A 353 -13.91 20.83 25.02
N VAL A 354 -13.11 21.88 24.81
CA VAL A 354 -12.97 22.59 23.52
C VAL A 354 -12.50 21.66 22.39
N ILE A 355 -11.58 20.73 22.67
CA ILE A 355 -11.06 19.79 21.67
C ILE A 355 -12.17 18.80 21.30
N LEU A 356 -12.97 18.34 22.26
CA LEU A 356 -14.15 17.51 21.98
C LEU A 356 -15.19 18.28 21.16
N GLN A 357 -15.50 19.54 21.50
CA GLN A 357 -16.46 20.34 20.74
C GLN A 357 -16.03 20.54 19.28
N LYS A 358 -14.75 20.85 19.04
CA LYS A 358 -14.19 20.93 17.68
C LYS A 358 -14.25 19.57 16.96
N ALA A 359 -14.06 18.45 17.66
CA ALA A 359 -14.13 17.12 17.08
C ALA A 359 -15.57 16.74 16.70
N GLU A 360 -16.54 16.95 17.59
CA GLU A 360 -17.97 16.80 17.27
C GLU A 360 -18.39 17.69 16.10
N CYS A 361 -17.86 18.92 16.01
CA CYS A 361 -18.07 19.82 14.88
C CYS A 361 -17.49 19.25 13.57
N LEU A 362 -16.30 18.63 13.59
CA LEU A 362 -15.72 17.95 12.43
C LEU A 362 -16.55 16.74 11.99
N VAL A 363 -17.07 15.94 12.94
CA VAL A 363 -17.98 14.82 12.66
C VAL A 363 -19.24 15.34 11.96
N HIS A 364 -19.90 16.34 12.55
CA HIS A 364 -21.09 16.97 11.99
C HIS A 364 -20.80 17.54 10.58
N PHE A 365 -19.75 18.36 10.45
CA PHE A 365 -19.34 18.96 9.18
C PHE A 365 -19.16 17.90 8.08
N SER A 366 -18.52 16.76 8.36
CA SER A 366 -18.36 15.68 7.37
C SER A 366 -19.69 15.11 6.87
N TYR A 367 -20.70 15.04 7.75
CA TYR A 367 -22.03 14.53 7.43
C TYR A 367 -22.84 15.52 6.59
N GLU A 368 -22.87 16.80 6.95
CA GLU A 368 -23.53 17.80 6.10
C GLU A 368 -22.78 18.00 4.77
N LYS A 369 -21.44 18.07 4.80
CA LYS A 369 -20.60 18.28 3.61
C LYS A 369 -20.69 17.13 2.59
N SER A 370 -21.01 15.92 3.03
CA SER A 370 -21.23 14.76 2.16
C SER A 370 -22.66 14.63 1.63
N ASN A 371 -23.54 15.62 1.85
CA ASN A 371 -24.99 15.51 1.63
C ASN A 371 -25.60 14.31 2.36
N TYR A 372 -25.19 14.12 3.63
CA TYR A 372 -25.67 13.09 4.55
C TYR A 372 -25.37 11.64 4.13
N GLN A 373 -24.42 11.43 3.22
CA GLN A 373 -24.06 10.09 2.71
C GLN A 373 -23.03 9.37 3.58
N VAL A 374 -22.10 10.11 4.21
CA VAL A 374 -21.05 9.56 5.08
C VAL A 374 -20.78 10.46 6.29
N MET A 375 -20.48 9.87 7.43
CA MET A 375 -20.10 10.54 8.68
C MET A 375 -18.74 10.03 9.12
N LEU A 376 -17.78 10.94 9.29
CA LEU A 376 -16.47 10.68 9.87
C LEU A 376 -16.64 10.36 11.37
N LEU A 377 -16.11 9.23 11.80
CA LEU A 377 -16.16 8.74 13.18
C LEU A 377 -14.78 8.19 13.59
N ASP A 378 -14.72 7.60 14.78
CA ASP A 378 -13.49 7.16 15.45
C ASP A 378 -12.40 8.25 15.53
N VAL A 379 -12.82 9.48 15.78
CA VAL A 379 -11.95 10.65 15.90
C VAL A 379 -11.04 10.49 17.12
N GLN A 380 -9.78 10.14 16.86
CA GLN A 380 -8.77 9.83 17.88
C GLN A 380 -7.37 10.26 17.43
N GLY A 381 -6.51 10.59 18.41
CA GLY A 381 -5.16 11.03 18.13
C GLY A 381 -4.48 11.74 19.30
N VAL A 382 -3.55 12.64 19.00
CA VAL A 382 -2.77 13.41 19.97
C VAL A 382 -3.03 14.89 19.69
N ASN A 383 -3.72 15.57 20.61
CA ASN A 383 -4.21 16.93 20.44
C ASN A 383 -4.98 17.07 19.11
N TYR A 384 -4.47 17.87 18.17
CA TYR A 384 -5.08 18.11 16.86
C TYR A 384 -4.58 17.18 15.73
N GLU A 385 -3.60 16.31 15.99
CA GLU A 385 -3.10 15.34 15.02
C GLU A 385 -3.84 14.01 15.20
N LEU A 386 -4.57 13.57 14.17
CA LEU A 386 -5.51 12.45 14.18
C LEU A 386 -5.05 11.26 13.31
N PHE A 387 -5.49 10.06 13.70
CA PHE A 387 -5.13 8.78 13.09
C PHE A 387 -6.28 7.78 13.19
N ASP A 388 -6.25 6.73 12.36
CA ASP A 388 -7.23 5.63 12.39
C ASP A 388 -8.70 6.10 12.52
N PRO A 389 -9.20 6.93 11.59
CA PRO A 389 -10.62 7.24 11.53
C PRO A 389 -11.45 6.02 11.12
N GLU A 390 -12.76 6.10 11.32
CA GLU A 390 -13.75 5.22 10.69
C GLU A 390 -14.80 6.06 9.93
N ILE A 391 -15.56 5.44 9.04
CA ILE A 391 -16.69 6.09 8.34
C ILE A 391 -17.96 5.25 8.58
N ALA A 392 -19.02 5.91 9.03
CA ALA A 392 -20.37 5.38 8.91
C ALA A 392 -21.01 5.91 7.62
N SER A 393 -21.51 5.01 6.77
CA SER A 393 -22.24 5.37 5.54
C SER A 393 -23.75 5.25 5.72
N ALA A 394 -24.52 6.04 4.96
CA ALA A 394 -25.98 5.95 4.95
C ALA A 394 -26.47 4.54 4.54
N GLU A 395 -25.83 3.95 3.53
CA GLU A 395 -26.04 2.56 3.11
C GLU A 395 -24.82 1.71 3.47
N LEU A 396 -25.01 0.57 4.14
CA LEU A 396 -23.91 -0.33 4.53
C LEU A 396 -23.38 -1.17 3.36
N LEU A 397 -24.22 -1.42 2.35
CA LEU A 397 -23.92 -2.27 1.21
C LEU A 397 -23.98 -1.45 -0.08
N ASP A 398 -23.11 -1.76 -1.04
CA ASP A 398 -23.19 -1.20 -2.38
C ASP A 398 -24.17 -1.97 -3.28
N GLY A 399 -24.28 -1.54 -4.54
CA GLY A 399 -25.12 -2.18 -5.56
C GLY A 399 -24.69 -3.60 -5.96
N GLN A 400 -23.53 -4.07 -5.47
CA GLN A 400 -23.04 -5.45 -5.61
C GLN A 400 -23.25 -6.27 -4.32
N ASN A 401 -23.90 -5.67 -3.31
CA ASN A 401 -24.14 -6.25 -1.99
C ASN A 401 -22.82 -6.53 -1.22
N GLU A 402 -21.74 -5.79 -1.50
CA GLU A 402 -20.52 -5.78 -0.69
C GLU A 402 -20.59 -4.70 0.39
N VAL A 403 -19.89 -4.92 1.52
CA VAL A 403 -19.77 -3.90 2.57
C VAL A 403 -18.89 -2.73 2.09
N VAL A 404 -19.45 -1.52 2.12
CA VAL A 404 -18.71 -0.28 1.83
C VAL A 404 -17.85 0.13 3.04
N PHE A 405 -16.70 0.73 2.77
CA PHE A 405 -15.64 0.96 3.77
C PHE A 405 -15.22 -0.35 4.48
N THR A 406 -15.07 -0.34 5.80
CA THR A 406 -14.40 -1.40 6.56
C THR A 406 -15.35 -2.21 7.45
N THR A 407 -14.83 -3.22 8.14
CA THR A 407 -15.55 -3.94 9.21
C THR A 407 -16.01 -3.04 10.37
N GLY A 408 -15.45 -1.82 10.52
CA GLY A 408 -15.87 -0.84 11.53
C GLY A 408 -17.06 0.04 11.15
N ASN A 409 -17.54 -0.03 9.89
CA ASN A 409 -18.69 0.74 9.41
C ASN A 409 -20.00 0.25 10.05
N LEU A 410 -20.49 1.00 11.05
CA LEU A 410 -21.77 0.74 11.73
C LEU A 410 -22.97 1.42 11.06
N SER A 411 -22.74 2.12 9.94
CA SER A 411 -23.75 2.73 9.07
C SER A 411 -24.79 3.56 9.84
N ALA A 412 -26.08 3.46 9.48
CA ALA A 412 -27.18 4.22 10.09
C ALA A 412 -27.21 4.14 11.63
N THR A 413 -26.80 3.01 12.23
CA THR A 413 -26.75 2.85 13.70
C THR A 413 -25.84 3.89 14.35
N ALA A 414 -24.67 4.12 13.76
CA ALA A 414 -23.70 5.08 14.27
C ALA A 414 -24.10 6.53 13.99
N ILE A 415 -24.69 6.77 12.81
CA ILE A 415 -25.21 8.08 12.40
C ILE A 415 -26.31 8.55 13.36
N GLU A 416 -27.31 7.70 13.63
CA GLU A 416 -28.41 8.04 14.54
C GLU A 416 -27.93 8.15 16.00
N ASN A 417 -27.00 7.30 16.44
CA ASN A 417 -26.42 7.43 17.77
C ASN A 417 -25.58 8.72 17.94
N PHE A 418 -24.86 9.18 16.91
CA PHE A 418 -24.23 10.50 16.95
C PHE A 418 -25.29 11.62 17.04
N LYS A 419 -26.33 11.60 16.20
CA LYS A 419 -27.41 12.61 16.24
C LYS A 419 -28.07 12.73 17.62
N VAL A 420 -28.36 11.60 18.27
CA VAL A 420 -29.00 11.56 19.60
C VAL A 420 -28.09 12.09 20.71
N ASN A 421 -26.77 11.90 20.60
CA ASN A 421 -25.81 12.32 21.63
C ASN A 421 -25.22 13.71 21.37
N HIS A 422 -25.16 14.16 20.12
CA HIS A 422 -24.66 15.46 19.72
C HIS A 422 -25.66 16.57 20.06
N THR A 423 -25.13 17.76 20.32
CA THR A 423 -25.92 18.99 20.34
C THR A 423 -25.03 20.05 19.73
N CYS A 424 -25.54 20.81 18.76
CA CYS A 424 -24.73 21.82 18.06
C CYS A 424 -24.04 22.73 19.08
N ASN A 425 -22.72 22.74 19.05
CA ASN A 425 -21.88 23.52 19.96
C ASN A 425 -21.50 24.86 19.32
N PHE A 426 -20.60 25.61 19.97
CA PHE A 426 -20.13 26.90 19.47
C PHE A 426 -19.58 26.81 18.03
N TYR A 427 -18.71 25.84 17.78
CA TYR A 427 -18.07 25.63 16.48
C TYR A 427 -19.07 25.23 15.38
N CYS A 428 -20.04 24.37 15.69
CA CYS A 428 -21.12 24.02 14.75
C CYS A 428 -21.91 25.26 14.30
N ARG A 429 -22.21 26.16 15.25
CA ARG A 429 -22.91 27.43 14.96
C ARG A 429 -22.04 28.41 14.18
N CYS A 430 -20.74 28.51 14.47
CA CYS A 430 -19.83 29.34 13.68
C CYS A 430 -19.80 28.94 12.19
N LEU A 431 -19.82 27.63 11.90
CA LEU A 431 -19.88 27.10 10.53
C LEU A 431 -21.31 27.09 9.94
N SER A 432 -22.32 27.56 10.68
CA SER A 432 -23.74 27.55 10.29
C SER A 432 -24.28 26.16 9.90
N LEU A 433 -23.82 25.11 10.58
CA LEU A 433 -24.31 23.74 10.37
C LEU A 433 -25.77 23.60 10.84
N LYS A 434 -26.55 22.75 10.15
CA LYS A 434 -27.95 22.52 10.49
C LYS A 434 -28.09 21.69 11.76
N GLU A 435 -29.02 22.05 12.64
CA GLU A 435 -29.36 21.20 13.79
C GLU A 435 -30.06 19.91 13.32
N PHE A 436 -29.90 18.83 14.09
CA PHE A 436 -30.42 17.49 13.80
C PHE A 436 -31.86 17.27 14.28
#